data_AF-A0A8C9IBB9-F1
#
_entry.id   AF-A0A8C9IBB9-F1
#
_cell.length_a   1.000
_cell.length_b   1.000
_cell.length_c   1.000
_cell.angle_alpha   90.00
_cell.angle_beta   90.00
_cell.angle_gamma   90.00
#
_symmetry.space_group_name_H-M   'P 1'
#
loop_
_entity.id
_entity.type
_entity.pdbx_description
1 polymer ?
#
loop_
_entity_poly.entity_id
_entity_poly.type
_entity_poly.pdbx_seq_one_letter_code
_entity_poly.pdbx_strand_id
1 'polypeptide(L)'
;MAEDIKTKIKNYRTAPFDSSFPNQNQTRNGWEKYLEFHPFKKATTAKGDNVCDVSVCEWYQHVYKSLCSISWVSAWDDHGQKAHFLGRSELAPPHLSPSPRMVKKNLGTW
;
A
#
# COMPACT_ATOMS: atom_id res chain seq x y z
N MET A 1 21.82 4.96 5.43
CA MET A 1 20.42 4.56 5.24
C MET A 1 20.06 4.44 3.76
N ALA A 2 20.23 5.48 2.95
CA ALA A 2 19.93 5.42 1.51
C ALA A 2 20.73 4.35 0.73
N GLU A 3 22.03 4.18 1.02
CA GLU A 3 22.89 3.18 0.35
C GLU A 3 22.49 1.71 0.65
N ASP A 4 21.96 1.45 1.85
CA ASP A 4 21.46 0.14 2.25
C ASP A 4 20.14 -0.19 1.52
N ILE A 5 19.27 0.82 1.35
CA ILE A 5 18.00 0.67 0.62
C ILE A 5 18.25 0.38 -0.87
N LYS A 6 19.18 1.08 -1.51
CA LYS A 6 19.57 0.80 -2.91
C LYS A 6 20.06 -0.63 -3.09
N THR A 7 20.85 -1.14 -2.17
CA THR A 7 21.35 -2.53 -2.20
C THR A 7 20.20 -3.53 -2.01
N LYS A 8 19.25 -3.23 -1.10
CA LYS A 8 18.04 -4.04 -0.91
C LYS A 8 17.14 -4.07 -2.13
N ILE A 9 17.00 -2.95 -2.85
CA ILE A 9 16.25 -2.87 -4.11
C ILE A 9 16.94 -3.71 -5.18
N LYS A 10 18.26 -3.58 -5.34
CA LYS A 10 19.03 -4.34 -6.33
C LYS A 10 18.88 -5.86 -6.16
N ASN A 11 18.78 -6.33 -4.92
CA ASN A 11 18.63 -7.75 -4.58
C ASN A 11 17.18 -8.14 -4.23
N TYR A 12 16.20 -7.28 -4.51
CA TYR A 12 14.82 -7.51 -4.14
C TYR A 12 14.21 -8.67 -4.92
N ARG A 13 13.53 -9.57 -4.22
CA ARG A 13 12.74 -10.67 -4.82
C ARG A 13 11.28 -10.59 -4.42
N THR A 14 11.00 -10.44 -3.13
CA THR A 14 9.66 -10.35 -2.55
C THR A 14 9.70 -9.51 -1.28
N ALA A 15 8.55 -9.08 -0.78
CA ALA A 15 8.47 -8.35 0.48
C ALA A 15 9.08 -9.17 1.62
N PRO A 16 9.90 -8.54 2.48
CA PRO A 16 10.43 -9.21 3.67
C PRO A 16 9.32 -9.47 4.68
N PHE A 17 9.59 -10.37 5.63
CA PHE A 17 8.71 -10.61 6.77
C PHE A 17 8.57 -9.35 7.63
N ASP A 18 7.33 -8.96 7.94
CA ASP A 18 7.00 -7.86 8.85
C ASP A 18 6.47 -8.46 10.16
N SER A 19 7.23 -8.31 11.25
CA SER A 19 6.88 -8.85 12.56
C SER A 19 5.60 -8.26 13.16
N SER A 20 5.16 -7.10 12.65
CA SER A 20 3.89 -6.47 13.04
C SER A 20 2.68 -7.25 12.50
N PHE A 21 2.89 -8.03 11.45
CA PHE A 21 1.88 -8.86 10.79
C PHE A 21 2.31 -10.34 10.73
N PRO A 22 2.43 -11.04 11.88
CA PRO A 22 2.94 -12.40 11.93
C PRO A 22 1.93 -13.46 11.44
N ASN A 23 0.66 -13.07 11.26
CA ASN A 23 -0.43 -13.98 10.96
C ASN A 23 -0.56 -14.28 9.46
N GLN A 24 -1.21 -15.39 9.11
CA GLN A 24 -1.46 -15.76 7.71
C GLN A 24 -2.32 -14.74 6.94
N ASN A 25 -3.20 -14.02 7.64
CA ASN A 25 -4.02 -12.97 7.03
C ASN A 25 -3.21 -11.67 6.84
N GLN A 26 -2.75 -11.44 5.60
CA GLN A 26 -1.89 -10.31 5.22
C GLN A 26 -2.68 -9.09 4.68
N THR A 27 -4.01 -9.10 4.71
CA THR A 27 -4.84 -8.00 4.19
C THR A 27 -4.53 -6.66 4.84
N ARG A 28 -4.31 -6.64 6.16
CA ARG A 28 -3.97 -5.43 6.90
C ARG A 28 -2.57 -4.92 6.55
N ASN A 29 -1.61 -5.82 6.35
CA ASN A 29 -0.27 -5.46 5.89
C ASN A 29 -0.33 -4.76 4.52
N GLY A 30 -1.00 -5.38 3.54
CA GLY A 30 -1.16 -4.80 2.20
C GLY A 30 -1.83 -3.42 2.22
N TRP A 31 -2.86 -3.25 3.06
CA TRP A 31 -3.55 -1.97 3.23
C TRP A 31 -2.67 -0.88 3.87
N GLU A 32 -1.98 -1.19 4.96
CA GLU A 32 -1.12 -0.23 5.64
C GLU A 32 0.05 0.22 4.75
N LYS A 33 0.68 -0.71 3.99
CA LYS A 33 1.74 -0.35 3.03
C LYS A 33 1.21 0.50 1.86
N TYR A 34 -0.01 0.24 1.39
CA TYR A 34 -0.65 1.10 0.38
C TYR A 34 -0.88 2.53 0.92
N LEU A 35 -1.39 2.65 2.15
CA LEU A 35 -1.59 3.95 2.81
C LEU A 35 -0.30 4.70 3.10
N GLU A 36 0.83 4.01 3.26
CA GLU A 36 2.13 4.64 3.46
C GLU A 36 2.68 5.21 2.14
N PHE A 37 2.56 4.46 1.03
CA PHE A 37 3.14 4.83 -0.26
C PHE A 37 2.42 6.01 -0.94
N HIS A 38 1.09 6.00 -1.04
CA HIS A 38 0.38 6.96 -1.89
C HIS A 38 0.47 8.42 -1.37
N PRO A 39 0.33 8.72 -0.06
CA PRO A 39 0.57 10.06 0.47
C PRO A 39 2.04 10.47 0.37
N PHE A 40 2.97 9.54 0.61
CA PHE A 40 4.40 9.78 0.47
C PHE A 40 4.75 10.20 -0.97
N LYS A 41 4.28 9.46 -1.98
CA LYS A 41 4.45 9.79 -3.40
C LYS A 41 3.90 11.18 -3.75
N LYS A 42 2.71 11.52 -3.24
CA LYS A 42 2.11 12.86 -3.45
C LYS A 42 2.95 13.95 -2.82
N ALA A 43 3.44 13.75 -1.60
CA ALA A 43 4.29 14.70 -0.89
C ALA A 43 5.65 14.89 -1.58
N THR A 44 6.25 13.82 -2.12
CA THR A 44 7.48 13.88 -2.92
C THR A 44 7.29 14.69 -4.20
N THR A 45 6.18 14.46 -4.92
CA THR A 45 5.88 15.18 -6.18
C THR A 45 5.65 16.68 -5.93
N ALA A 46 5.02 17.04 -4.80
CA ALA A 46 4.71 18.43 -4.46
C ALA A 46 5.91 19.24 -3.95
N LYS A 47 6.91 18.59 -3.35
CA LYS A 47 8.06 19.28 -2.71
C LYS A 47 9.23 19.56 -3.66
N GLY A 48 9.20 19.07 -4.91
CA GLY A 48 10.33 19.15 -5.83
C GLY A 48 11.48 18.24 -5.40
N ASP A 49 12.29 17.79 -6.36
CA ASP A 49 13.26 16.67 -6.30
C ASP A 49 14.34 16.66 -5.19
N ASN A 50 14.31 17.56 -4.20
CA ASN A 50 15.44 17.80 -3.30
C ASN A 50 15.26 17.32 -1.84
N VAL A 51 14.18 16.59 -1.49
CA VAL A 51 13.95 16.17 -0.08
C VAL A 51 13.48 14.71 0.09
N CYS A 52 13.17 13.98 -0.98
CA CYS A 52 12.78 12.56 -0.87
C CYS A 52 13.70 11.71 -1.74
N ASP A 53 14.54 10.91 -1.08
CA ASP A 53 15.36 9.90 -1.73
C ASP A 53 14.49 9.01 -2.63
N VAL A 54 14.64 9.13 -3.95
CA VAL A 54 13.89 8.34 -4.95
C VAL A 54 13.93 6.84 -4.62
N SER A 55 15.08 6.37 -4.11
CA SER A 55 15.27 4.99 -3.65
C SER A 55 14.29 4.55 -2.55
N VAL A 56 13.88 5.45 -1.64
CA VAL A 56 12.92 5.11 -0.58
C VAL A 56 11.52 4.92 -1.19
N CYS A 57 11.14 5.79 -2.13
CA CYS A 57 9.87 5.68 -2.85
C CYS A 57 9.76 4.36 -3.61
N GLU A 58 10.82 3.98 -4.33
CA GLU A 58 10.89 2.73 -5.07
C GLU A 58 10.76 1.52 -4.14
N TRP A 59 11.44 1.53 -2.99
CA TRP A 59 11.31 0.45 -2.00
C TRP A 59 9.87 0.25 -1.55
N TYR A 60 9.19 1.32 -1.12
CA TYR A 60 7.79 1.23 -0.72
C TYR A 60 6.89 0.76 -1.85
N GLN A 61 7.20 1.19 -3.08
CA GLN A 61 6.49 0.75 -4.27
C GLN A 61 6.58 -0.76 -4.48
N HIS A 62 7.78 -1.32 -4.35
CA HIS A 62 8.01 -2.75 -4.50
C HIS A 62 7.28 -3.56 -3.42
N VAL A 63 7.30 -3.08 -2.16
CA VAL A 63 6.66 -3.78 -1.04
C VAL A 63 5.14 -3.82 -1.20
N TYR A 64 4.46 -2.68 -1.42
CA TYR A 64 2.99 -2.70 -1.53
C TYR A 64 2.51 -3.49 -2.76
N LYS A 65 3.23 -3.42 -3.88
CA LYS A 65 2.90 -4.18 -5.09
C LYS A 65 3.01 -5.69 -4.91
N SER A 66 3.96 -6.14 -4.09
CA SER A 66 4.14 -7.57 -3.81
C SER A 66 3.12 -8.14 -2.82
N LEU A 67 2.57 -7.31 -1.93
CA LEU A 67 1.60 -7.73 -0.91
C LEU A 67 0.15 -7.55 -1.35
N CYS A 68 -0.13 -6.54 -2.17
CA CYS A 68 -1.49 -6.20 -2.55
C CYS A 68 -1.94 -6.88 -3.84
N SER A 69 -3.21 -7.31 -3.88
CA SER A 69 -3.83 -7.78 -5.12
C SER A 69 -4.00 -6.62 -6.11
N ILE A 70 -3.70 -6.86 -7.39
CA ILE A 70 -3.80 -5.83 -8.45
C ILE A 70 -5.21 -5.22 -8.52
N SER A 71 -6.24 -6.05 -8.35
CA SER A 71 -7.64 -5.61 -8.33
C SER A 71 -7.97 -4.66 -7.18
N TRP A 72 -7.34 -4.83 -6.01
CA TRP A 72 -7.54 -3.95 -4.86
C TRP A 72 -6.85 -2.62 -5.05
N VAL A 73 -5.61 -2.63 -5.56
CA VAL A 73 -4.88 -1.40 -5.88
C VAL A 73 -5.66 -0.56 -6.88
N SER A 74 -6.16 -1.16 -7.97
CA SER A 74 -6.95 -0.44 -8.97
C SER A 74 -8.22 0.17 -8.37
N ALA A 75 -8.96 -0.60 -7.57
CA ALA A 75 -10.17 -0.10 -6.92
C ALA A 75 -9.87 1.04 -5.94
N TRP A 76 -8.77 0.96 -5.18
CA TRP A 76 -8.38 2.01 -4.25
C TRP A 76 -7.87 3.26 -4.94
N ASP A 77 -7.18 3.13 -6.07
CA ASP A 77 -6.76 4.27 -6.89
C ASP A 77 -7.97 5.02 -7.45
N ASP A 78 -8.97 4.30 -7.97
CA ASP A 78 -10.23 4.88 -8.46
C ASP A 78 -10.98 5.62 -7.33
N HIS A 79 -11.05 5.02 -6.14
CA HIS A 79 -11.67 5.66 -4.96
C HIS A 79 -10.86 6.85 -4.44
N GLY A 80 -9.53 6.80 -4.53
CA GLY A 80 -8.62 7.87 -4.15
C GLY A 80 -8.72 9.09 -5.07
N GLN A 81 -8.99 8.89 -6.36
CA GLN A 81 -9.33 9.96 -7.31
C GLN A 81 -10.69 10.59 -6.99
N LYS A 82 -11.63 9.79 -6.46
CA LYS A 82 -12.98 10.24 -6.08
C LYS A 82 -13.06 10.92 -4.69
N ALA A 83 -11.92 11.24 -4.08
CA ALA A 83 -11.78 11.96 -2.80
C ALA A 83 -12.43 11.30 -1.56
N HIS A 84 -12.63 9.97 -1.56
CA HIS A 84 -13.19 9.24 -0.42
C HIS A 84 -12.14 8.31 0.23
N PHE A 85 -10.94 8.83 0.51
CA PHE A 85 -9.86 8.07 1.14
C PHE A 85 -9.68 8.50 2.61
N LEU A 86 -10.50 7.95 3.52
CA LEU A 86 -10.34 8.14 4.96
C LEU A 86 -9.22 7.24 5.50
N GLY A 87 -7.98 7.60 5.15
CA GLY A 87 -6.79 6.82 5.47
C GLY A 87 -6.16 7.08 6.84
N ARG A 88 -6.66 8.06 7.61
CA ARG A 88 -6.16 8.34 8.97
C ARG A 88 -7.08 9.34 9.70
N SER A 89 -8.12 8.84 10.35
CA SER A 89 -8.73 9.49 11.50
C SER A 89 -9.04 8.38 12.49
N GLU A 90 -8.92 8.67 13.78
CA GLU A 90 -9.07 7.79 14.96
C GLU A 90 -10.45 7.09 15.08
N LEU A 91 -11.23 7.06 14.00
CA LEU A 91 -12.62 6.63 13.92
C LEU A 91 -12.90 5.71 12.72
N ALA A 92 -11.90 5.11 12.07
CA ALA A 92 -12.18 4.11 11.03
C ALA A 92 -12.75 2.84 11.66
N PRO A 93 -14.07 2.55 11.55
CA PRO A 93 -14.63 1.39 12.19
C PRO A 93 -14.17 0.16 11.39
N PRO A 94 -14.04 -1.02 12.03
CA PRO A 94 -13.38 -2.20 11.47
C PRO A 94 -13.98 -2.77 10.17
N HIS A 95 -15.03 -2.14 9.63
CA HIS A 95 -15.70 -2.49 8.38
C HIS A 95 -15.02 -1.94 7.11
N LEU A 96 -14.06 -1.00 7.23
CA LEU A 96 -13.32 -0.45 6.08
C LEU A 96 -11.96 -1.12 5.83
N SER A 97 -11.50 -2.00 6.73
CA SER A 97 -10.66 -3.10 6.26
C SER A 97 -11.52 -3.94 5.32
N PRO A 98 -11.09 -4.23 4.08
CA PRO A 98 -11.81 -5.19 3.26
C PRO A 98 -11.75 -6.52 4.01
N SER A 99 -12.81 -6.85 4.73
CA SER A 99 -13.00 -8.20 5.22
C SER A 99 -12.99 -9.10 3.98
N PRO A 100 -12.33 -10.27 3.99
CA PRO A 100 -12.31 -11.19 2.85
C PRO A 100 -13.71 -11.55 2.30
N ARG A 101 -14.75 -11.24 3.08
CA ARG A 101 -16.17 -11.41 2.77
C ARG A 101 -16.74 -10.41 1.76
N MET A 102 -16.07 -9.29 1.45
CA MET A 102 -16.61 -8.26 0.53
C MET A 102 -16.06 -8.31 -0.91
N VAL A 103 -15.39 -9.39 -1.31
CA VAL A 103 -15.12 -9.71 -2.74
C VAL A 103 -16.09 -10.80 -3.24
N LYS A 104 -17.37 -10.73 -2.82
CA LYS A 104 -18.45 -11.53 -3.42
C LYS A 104 -19.74 -10.71 -3.39
N LYS A 105 -19.81 -9.66 -4.19
CA LYS A 105 -21.11 -9.03 -4.48
C LYS A 105 -21.27 -8.47 -5.89
N ASN A 106 -20.27 -8.58 -6.77
CA ASN A 106 -20.37 -8.14 -8.17
C ASN A 106 -19.80 -9.17 -9.17
N LEU A 107 -20.06 -10.46 -8.98
CA LEU A 107 -20.23 -11.36 -10.12
C LEU A 107 -21.70 -11.78 -10.09
N GLY A 108 -22.45 -11.32 -11.08
CA GLY A 108 -23.85 -11.70 -11.26
C GLY A 108 -24.00 -13.21 -11.45
N THR A 109 -25.21 -13.69 -11.15
CA THR A 109 -25.94 -14.74 -11.89
C THR A 109 -25.09 -15.50 -12.91
N TRP A 110 -24.76 -16.79 -12.72
CA TRP A 110 -25.59 -17.93 -12.34
C TRP A 110 -24.91 -18.87 -11.34
#